data_AF-A0A7X7DRQ3-F1
#
_entry.id   AF-A0A7X7DRQ3-F1
#
_cell.length_a   1.000
_cell.length_b   1.000
_cell.length_c   1.000
_cell.angle_alpha   90.00
_cell.angle_beta   90.00
_cell.angle_gamma   90.00
#
_symmetry.space_group_name_H-M   'P 1'
#
loop_
_entity.id
_entity.type
_entity.pdbx_description
1 polymer ?
#
loop_
_entity_poly.entity_id
_entity_poly.type
_entity_poly.pdbx_seq_one_letter_code
_entity_poly.pdbx_strand_id
1 'polypeptide(L)'
;MIGFHRKKQERSRRFHEHGKAAVLLKILQILPELHEGGVERHVLWLSNGLAAGGHEVVVVSAGGKMERELRGVEHVRLPVHRKNPVTAAWAALRIARIAKARGVQLLHAHSRVPAWIAWWAS
;
A
#
# COMPACT_ATOMS: atom_id res chain seq x y z
N MET A 1 -9.62 0.84 -37.58
CA MET A 1 -9.82 0.59 -36.13
C MET A 1 -8.51 0.79 -35.35
N ILE A 2 -7.86 1.96 -35.48
CA ILE A 2 -6.47 2.20 -34.99
C ILE A 2 -6.40 3.33 -33.93
N GLY A 3 -7.55 3.99 -33.64
CA GLY A 3 -7.60 5.19 -32.80
C GLY A 3 -7.74 4.95 -31.29
N PHE A 4 -7.98 3.71 -30.84
CA PHE A 4 -8.27 3.45 -29.42
C PHE A 4 -7.00 3.11 -28.60
N HIS A 5 -6.00 2.48 -29.22
CA HIS A 5 -4.76 2.07 -28.55
C HIS A 5 -3.79 3.24 -28.29
N ARG A 6 -3.86 4.31 -29.11
CA ARG A 6 -3.01 5.51 -28.96
C ARG A 6 -3.44 6.41 -27.80
N LYS A 7 -4.74 6.47 -27.51
CA LYS A 7 -5.30 7.29 -26.41
C LYS A 7 -4.85 6.84 -25.02
N LYS A 8 -4.58 5.55 -24.80
CA LYS A 8 -4.15 5.04 -23.49
C LYS A 8 -2.72 5.47 -23.15
N GLN A 9 -1.83 5.56 -24.15
CA GLN A 9 -0.48 6.09 -23.98
C GLN A 9 -0.47 7.63 -23.86
N GLU A 10 -1.34 8.33 -24.59
CA GLU A 10 -1.45 9.79 -24.50
C GLU A 10 -2.03 10.26 -23.15
N ARG A 11 -2.91 9.47 -22.52
CA ARG A 11 -3.45 9.78 -21.19
C ARG A 11 -2.40 9.66 -20.07
N SER A 12 -1.41 8.77 -20.25
CA SER A 12 -0.26 8.67 -19.34
C SER A 12 0.75 9.80 -19.54
N ARG A 13 0.76 10.44 -20.72
CA ARG A 13 1.64 11.58 -21.03
C ARG A 13 1.12 12.91 -20.48
N ARG A 14 -0.19 13.05 -20.25
CA ARG A 14 -0.80 14.28 -19.72
C ARG A 14 -0.52 14.58 -18.23
N PHE A 15 0.09 13.66 -17.49
CA PHE A 15 0.54 13.92 -16.11
C PHE A 15 2.03 14.29 -16.04
N HIS A 16 2.74 14.32 -17.17
CA HIS A 16 4.17 14.60 -17.27
C HIS A 16 4.45 15.90 -18.05
N GLU A 17 3.75 16.98 -17.71
CA GLU A 17 4.16 18.33 -18.13
C GLU A 17 4.46 19.18 -16.90
N HIS A 18 5.57 18.87 -16.23
CA HIS A 18 6.47 19.78 -15.50
C HIS A 18 7.78 19.00 -15.34
N GLY A 19 8.92 19.53 -15.81
CA GLY A 19 10.21 18.83 -15.95
C GLY A 19 10.89 18.35 -14.66
N LYS A 20 10.21 17.51 -13.86
CA LYS A 20 10.78 16.72 -12.76
C LYS A 20 10.68 15.24 -13.17
N ALA A 21 11.77 14.50 -12.98
CA ALA A 21 11.74 13.05 -13.11
C ALA A 21 10.59 12.47 -12.28
N ALA A 22 9.88 11.47 -12.81
CA ALA A 22 8.83 10.77 -12.06
C ALA A 22 9.41 10.31 -10.72
N VAL A 23 8.79 10.71 -9.61
CA VAL A 23 9.26 10.33 -8.27
C VAL A 23 8.69 8.96 -7.92
N LEU A 24 9.53 7.93 -8.01
CA LEU A 24 9.16 6.57 -7.63
C LEU A 24 9.24 6.44 -6.10
N LEU A 25 8.07 6.43 -5.47
CA LEU A 25 7.93 6.21 -4.02
C LEU A 25 7.95 4.73 -3.62
N LYS A 26 8.43 4.49 -2.40
CA LYS A 26 8.25 3.23 -1.67
C LYS A 26 7.21 3.42 -0.56
N ILE A 27 6.08 2.74 -0.67
CA ILE A 27 4.89 2.98 0.13
C ILE A 27 4.51 1.71 0.89
N LEU A 28 4.24 1.83 2.18
CA LEU A 28 3.73 0.73 3.00
C LEU A 28 2.32 1.07 3.48
N GLN A 29 1.33 0.32 3.00
CA GLN A 29 -0.06 0.46 3.38
C GLN A 29 -0.40 -0.51 4.51
N ILE A 30 -1.12 -0.04 5.53
CA ILE A 30 -1.50 -0.84 6.69
C ILE A 30 -3.02 -0.81 6.83
N LEU A 31 -3.65 -1.98 6.85
CA LEU A 31 -5.08 -2.13 7.09
C LEU A 31 -5.34 -3.36 7.95
N PRO A 32 -6.50 -3.49 8.61
CA PRO A 32 -6.75 -4.61 9.51
C PRO A 32 -6.66 -5.96 8.79
N GLU A 33 -7.44 -6.14 7.73
CA GLU A 33 -7.65 -7.41 7.04
C GLU A 33 -7.96 -7.16 5.55
N LEU A 34 -7.90 -8.19 4.71
CA LEU A 34 -8.23 -8.17 3.28
C LEU A 34 -9.39 -9.14 2.98
N HIS A 35 -10.49 -9.06 3.74
CA HIS A 35 -11.65 -9.94 3.54
C HIS A 35 -12.60 -9.41 2.47
N GLU A 36 -13.58 -8.59 2.82
CA GLU A 36 -14.45 -7.90 1.87
C GLU A 36 -15.01 -6.66 2.52
N GLY A 37 -14.92 -5.53 1.83
CA GLY A 37 -15.45 -4.27 2.31
C GLY A 37 -14.94 -3.08 1.51
N GLY A 38 -15.41 -1.89 1.90
CA GLY A 38 -15.07 -0.65 1.20
C GLY A 38 -13.60 -0.25 1.34
N VAL A 39 -13.05 -0.38 2.56
CA VAL A 39 -11.64 -0.02 2.84
C VAL A 39 -10.70 -1.00 2.16
N GLU A 40 -11.00 -2.29 2.23
CA GLU A 40 -10.20 -3.36 1.65
C GLU A 40 -10.13 -3.24 0.13
N ARG A 41 -11.27 -3.00 -0.53
CA ARG A 41 -11.32 -2.73 -1.99
C ARG A 41 -10.57 -1.46 -2.35
N HIS A 42 -10.72 -0.39 -1.56
CA HIS A 42 -9.98 0.85 -1.77
C HIS A 42 -8.47 0.61 -1.72
N VAL A 43 -7.96 -0.05 -0.67
CA VAL A 43 -6.54 -0.35 -0.51
C VAL A 43 -6.05 -1.28 -1.61
N LEU A 44 -6.82 -2.29 -2.00
CA LEU A 44 -6.48 -3.19 -3.10
C LEU A 44 -6.28 -2.40 -4.40
N TRP A 45 -7.26 -1.57 -4.78
CA TRP A 45 -7.19 -0.78 -6.02
C TRP A 45 -6.08 0.26 -5.99
N LEU A 46 -5.90 0.93 -4.86
CA LEU A 46 -4.83 1.91 -4.67
C LEU A 46 -3.46 1.23 -4.78
N SER A 47 -3.25 0.11 -4.08
CA SER A 47 -1.98 -0.63 -4.08
C SER A 47 -1.63 -1.11 -5.49
N ASN A 48 -2.58 -1.74 -6.18
CA ASN A 48 -2.37 -2.25 -7.53
C ASN A 48 -2.15 -1.12 -8.54
N GLY A 49 -2.86 0.00 -8.40
CA GLY A 49 -2.68 1.19 -9.24
C GLY A 49 -1.30 1.81 -9.07
N LEU A 50 -0.83 1.95 -7.82
CA LEU A 50 0.51 2.45 -7.51
C LEU A 50 1.59 1.52 -8.05
N ALA A 51 1.47 0.21 -7.81
CA ALA A 51 2.41 -0.78 -8.34
C ALA A 51 2.46 -0.76 -9.89
N ALA A 52 1.31 -0.67 -10.56
CA ALA A 52 1.24 -0.54 -12.01
C ALA A 52 1.86 0.78 -12.53
N GLY A 53 1.89 1.82 -11.68
CA GLY A 53 2.59 3.08 -11.94
C GLY A 53 4.10 3.04 -11.70
N GLY A 54 4.64 1.89 -11.27
CA GLY A 54 6.07 1.68 -11.01
C GLY A 54 6.50 1.93 -9.56
N HIS A 55 5.58 2.30 -8.66
CA HIS A 55 5.90 2.47 -7.24
C HIS A 55 6.15 1.11 -6.57
N GLU A 56 7.05 1.07 -5.59
CA GLU A 56 7.21 -0.11 -4.74
C GLU A 56 6.16 -0.05 -3.63
N VAL A 57 5.28 -1.05 -3.57
CA VAL A 57 4.18 -1.07 -2.60
C VAL A 57 4.25 -2.33 -1.76
N VAL A 58 4.16 -2.14 -0.45
CA VAL A 58 4.01 -3.20 0.55
C VAL A 58 2.66 -3.02 1.23
N VAL A 59 1.88 -4.09 1.37
CA VAL A 59 0.64 -4.10 2.14
C VAL A 59 0.85 -4.95 3.39
N VAL A 60 0.47 -4.42 4.55
CA VAL A 60 0.49 -5.11 5.83
C VAL A 60 -0.94 -5.29 6.33
N SER A 61 -1.36 -6.54 6.55
CA SER A 61 -2.69 -6.87 7.11
C SER A 61 -2.69 -8.23 7.81
N ALA A 62 -3.80 -8.65 8.40
CA ALA A 62 -3.98 -10.03 8.87
C ALA A 62 -4.13 -11.07 7.73
N GLY A 63 -4.16 -10.61 6.47
CA GLY A 63 -4.59 -11.40 5.32
C GLY A 63 -6.09 -11.41 5.13
N GLY A 64 -6.56 -12.29 4.24
CA GLY A 64 -7.98 -12.43 3.91
C GLY A 64 -8.16 -12.85 2.45
N LYS A 65 -9.40 -13.06 2.03
CA LYS A 65 -9.71 -13.63 0.70
C LYS A 65 -9.22 -12.78 -0.48
N MET A 66 -9.16 -11.46 -0.34
CA MET A 66 -8.71 -10.54 -1.39
C MET A 66 -7.18 -10.41 -1.49
N GLU A 67 -6.41 -11.04 -0.60
CA GLU A 67 -4.94 -10.97 -0.65
C GLU A 67 -4.37 -11.48 -1.98
N ARG A 68 -5.04 -12.45 -2.60
CA ARG A 68 -4.65 -13.05 -3.89
C ARG A 68 -4.89 -12.10 -5.07
N GLU A 69 -5.63 -11.02 -4.87
CA GLU A 69 -5.93 -10.03 -5.90
C GLU A 69 -4.88 -8.91 -5.96
N LEU A 70 -3.91 -8.90 -5.04
CA LEU A 70 -2.75 -8.00 -5.08
C LEU A 70 -1.84 -8.37 -6.26
N ARG A 71 -1.43 -7.36 -7.03
CA ARG A 71 -0.66 -7.53 -8.28
C ARG A 71 0.54 -6.59 -8.28
N GLY A 72 1.75 -7.15 -8.29
CA GLY A 72 2.99 -6.36 -8.20
C GLY A 72 3.16 -5.68 -6.83
N VAL A 73 2.43 -6.14 -5.81
CA VAL A 73 2.45 -5.61 -4.45
C VAL A 73 2.90 -6.73 -3.52
N GLU A 74 3.84 -6.43 -2.64
CA GLU A 74 4.25 -7.39 -1.62
C GLU A 74 3.25 -7.38 -0.46
N HIS A 75 2.84 -8.55 0.01
CA HIS A 75 1.94 -8.68 1.16
C HIS A 75 2.66 -9.28 2.37
N VAL A 76 2.62 -8.58 3.49
CA VAL A 76 3.17 -9.01 4.78
C VAL A 76 2.03 -9.23 5.75
N ARG A 77 1.95 -10.44 6.32
CA ARG A 77 0.93 -10.75 7.33
C ARG A 77 1.39 -10.40 8.73
N LEU A 78 0.65 -9.52 9.40
CA LEU A 78 0.85 -9.15 10.81
C LEU A 78 -0.51 -9.02 11.52
N PRO A 79 -0.59 -9.22 12.85
CA PRO A 79 -1.84 -9.16 13.62
C PRO A 79 -2.30 -7.70 13.90
N VAL A 80 -2.32 -6.86 12.86
CA VAL A 80 -2.66 -5.41 12.93
C VAL A 80 -4.16 -5.13 13.10
N HIS A 81 -5.00 -6.18 13.08
CA HIS A 81 -6.43 -6.13 13.40
C HIS A 81 -6.72 -6.22 14.91
N ARG A 82 -5.75 -6.70 15.71
CA ARG A 82 -5.96 -6.98 17.13
C ARG A 82 -6.01 -5.69 17.95
N LYS A 83 -7.06 -5.52 18.74
CA LYS A 83 -7.23 -4.41 19.71
C LYS A 83 -6.47 -4.68 21.01
N ASN A 84 -5.23 -5.11 20.92
CA ASN A 84 -4.37 -5.43 22.08
C ASN A 84 -3.10 -4.55 22.01
N PRO A 85 -2.83 -3.68 23.00
CA PRO A 85 -1.70 -2.75 22.96
C PRO A 85 -0.33 -3.42 22.82
N VAL A 86 -0.12 -4.55 23.50
CA VAL A 86 1.15 -5.31 23.43
C VAL A 86 1.36 -5.87 22.02
N THR A 87 0.30 -6.44 21.43
CA THR A 87 0.33 -6.95 20.05
C THR A 87 0.55 -5.82 19.05
N ALA A 88 -0.09 -4.68 19.26
CA ALA A 88 0.07 -3.49 18.41
C ALA A 88 1.49 -2.93 18.50
N ALA A 89 2.08 -2.84 19.68
CA ALA A 89 3.46 -2.40 19.88
C ALA A 89 4.47 -3.36 19.20
N TRP A 90 4.27 -4.67 19.33
CA TRP A 90 5.07 -5.67 18.63
C TRP A 90 4.96 -5.53 17.10
N ALA A 91 3.74 -5.36 16.59
CA ALA A 91 3.51 -5.13 15.16
C ALA A 91 4.17 -3.84 14.68
N ALA A 92 4.08 -2.74 15.43
CA ALA A 92 4.74 -1.47 15.13
C ALA A 92 6.26 -1.64 15.03
N LEU A 93 6.88 -2.32 15.99
CA LEU A 93 8.32 -2.63 15.96
C LEU A 93 8.71 -3.49 14.75
N ARG A 94 7.83 -4.38 14.27
CA ARG A 94 8.10 -5.19 13.08
C ARG A 94 7.95 -4.37 11.80
N ILE A 95 6.93 -3.51 11.72
CA ILE A 95 6.69 -2.59 10.61
C ILE A 95 7.84 -1.58 10.50
N ALA A 96 8.30 -0.98 11.61
CA ALA A 96 9.43 -0.06 11.63
C ALA A 96 10.71 -0.70 11.05
N ARG A 97 10.99 -1.96 11.42
CA ARG A 97 12.12 -2.72 10.87
C ARG A 97 11.98 -2.96 9.37
N ILE A 98 10.78 -3.32 8.90
CA ILE A 98 10.50 -3.52 7.48
C ILE A 98 10.66 -2.21 6.72
N ALA A 99 10.07 -1.12 7.23
CA ALA A 99 10.14 0.21 6.64
C ALA A 99 11.59 0.68 6.49
N LYS A 100 12.39 0.56 7.55
CA LYS A 100 13.82 0.90 7.54
C LYS A 100 14.62 0.04 6.56
N ALA A 101 14.44 -1.28 6.59
CA ALA A 101 15.18 -2.19 5.73
C ALA A 101 14.88 -1.98 4.23
N ARG A 102 13.67 -1.54 3.90
CA ARG A 102 13.23 -1.34 2.51
C ARG A 102 13.36 0.10 2.03
N GLY A 103 13.68 1.05 2.91
CA GLY A 103 13.69 2.48 2.59
C GLY A 103 12.30 3.01 2.27
N VAL A 104 11.28 2.59 3.02
CA VAL A 104 9.90 3.10 2.86
C VAL A 104 9.88 4.58 3.17
N GLN A 105 9.23 5.35 2.28
CA GLN A 105 9.14 6.81 2.37
C GLN A 105 7.79 7.26 2.92
N LEU A 106 6.76 6.41 2.83
CA LEU A 106 5.40 6.72 3.26
C LEU A 106 4.75 5.51 3.94
N LEU A 107 4.33 5.69 5.19
CA LEU A 107 3.39 4.80 5.88
C LEU A 107 1.97 5.35 5.69
N HIS A 108 1.09 4.56 5.08
CA HIS A 108 -0.32 4.92 4.88
C HIS A 108 -1.22 3.95 5.64
N ALA A 109 -1.77 4.40 6.77
CA ALA A 109 -2.66 3.59 7.58
C ALA A 109 -4.13 3.81 7.24
N HIS A 110 -4.89 2.71 7.23
CA HIS A 110 -6.32 2.67 6.99
C HIS A 110 -7.00 2.06 8.21
N SER A 111 -7.91 2.81 8.86
CA SER A 111 -8.54 2.49 10.16
C SER A 111 -7.71 2.87 11.40
N ARG A 112 -8.38 2.82 12.57
CA ARG A 112 -7.86 3.32 13.85
C ARG A 112 -6.66 2.53 14.35
N VAL A 113 -6.79 1.22 14.56
CA VAL A 113 -5.69 0.39 15.10
C VAL A 113 -4.45 0.44 14.19
N PRO A 114 -4.58 0.29 12.86
CA PRO A 114 -3.48 0.53 11.94
C PRO A 114 -2.84 1.93 12.07
N ALA A 115 -3.63 2.99 12.29
CA ALA A 115 -3.08 4.34 12.46
C ALA A 115 -2.23 4.48 13.73
N TRP A 116 -2.66 3.89 14.86
CA TRP A 116 -1.84 3.85 16.08
C TRP A 116 -0.54 3.08 15.87
N ILE A 117 -0.64 1.93 15.21
CA ILE A 117 0.54 1.11 14.89
C ILE A 117 1.50 1.86 13.97
N ALA A 118 0.99 2.53 12.94
CA ALA A 118 1.79 3.35 12.03
C ALA A 118 2.47 4.51 12.75
N TRP A 119 1.75 5.18 13.65
CA TRP A 119 2.29 6.27 14.44
C TRP A 119 3.45 5.84 15.33
N TRP A 120 3.34 4.68 15.99
CA TRP A 120 4.43 4.11 16.78
C TRP A 120 5.60 3.57 15.96
N ALA A 121 5.35 3.24 14.68
CA ALA A 121 6.36 2.71 13.77
C ALA A 121 7.13 3.80 13.01
N SER A 122 6.60 5.04 13.00
CA SER A 122 7.13 6.18 12.24
C SER A 122 8.36 6.81 12.87
#